data_AF-A0A7S1X0F6-F1
#
_entry.id   AF-A0A7S1X0F6-F1
#
_cell.length_a   1.000
_cell.length_b   1.000
_cell.length_c   1.000
_cell.angle_alpha   90.00
_cell.angle_beta   90.00
_cell.angle_gamma   90.00
#
_symmetry.space_group_name_H-M   'P 1'
#
loop_
_entity.id
_entity.type
_entity.pdbx_description
1 polymer ?
#
loop_
_entity_poly.entity_id
_entity_poly.type
_entity_poly.pdbx_seq_one_letter_code
_entity_poly.pdbx_strand_id
1 'polypeptide(L)'
;MLDNPHILTPVVAGAQCINISKVGAETEELPDLNAPHREDMLAMLPTLTDRHTGEPLPSPHRKKWFTSAKNRAGLSFDTENLYTFHFWQHLLDLSAYELDMGVAQFDISSHLNGQPLQLMVKQQSTGEYLWNFEVWHENLLKHDL
;
A
#
# COMPACT_ATOMS: atom_id res chain seq x y z
N MET A 1 -10.73 -21.34 2.02
CA MET A 1 -10.00 -20.07 2.24
C MET A 1 -10.90 -18.86 1.90
N LEU A 2 -12.21 -18.95 2.19
CA LEU A 2 -13.21 -17.92 1.83
C LEU A 2 -13.95 -17.34 3.06
N ASP A 3 -13.60 -17.77 4.28
CA ASP A 3 -14.30 -17.32 5.50
C ASP A 3 -13.81 -15.94 6.02
N ASN A 4 -12.78 -15.37 5.41
CA ASN A 4 -12.21 -14.06 5.74
C ASN A 4 -11.68 -13.37 4.47
N PRO A 5 -12.51 -12.63 3.71
CA PRO A 5 -12.15 -12.00 2.44
C PRO A 5 -11.34 -10.71 2.66
N HIS A 6 -10.27 -10.78 3.46
CA HIS A 6 -9.39 -9.65 3.69
C HIS A 6 -7.92 -10.06 3.70
N ILE A 7 -7.08 -9.17 3.19
CA ILE A 7 -5.63 -9.29 3.28
C ILE A 7 -5.15 -8.12 4.12
N LEU A 8 -4.52 -8.42 5.26
CA LEU A 8 -3.91 -7.42 6.13
C LEU A 8 -2.39 -7.60 6.11
N THR A 9 -1.69 -6.49 5.96
CA THR A 9 -0.24 -6.42 6.02
C THR A 9 0.16 -5.11 6.66
N PRO A 10 1.30 -5.02 7.37
CA PRO A 10 1.84 -3.73 7.77
C PRO A 10 1.93 -2.81 6.55
N VAL A 11 1.43 -1.57 6.66
CA VAL A 11 1.36 -0.65 5.51
C VAL A 11 2.72 -0.48 4.82
N VAL A 12 3.79 -0.42 5.61
CA VAL A 12 5.17 -0.46 5.10
C VAL A 12 5.41 -1.69 4.22
N ALA A 13 5.13 -2.90 4.68
CA ALA A 13 5.37 -4.13 3.92
C ALA A 13 4.40 -4.29 2.73
N GLY A 14 3.22 -3.67 2.77
CA GLY A 14 2.22 -3.74 1.69
C GLY A 14 2.53 -2.88 0.47
N ALA A 15 3.11 -1.70 0.69
CA ALA A 15 3.45 -0.77 -0.38
C ALA A 15 4.41 -1.39 -1.41
N GLN A 16 4.17 -1.12 -2.69
CA GLN A 16 5.07 -1.46 -3.79
C GLN A 16 6.37 -0.67 -3.67
N CYS A 17 6.28 0.62 -3.37
CA CYS A 17 7.40 1.54 -3.18
C CYS A 17 7.03 2.59 -2.13
N ILE A 18 8.00 3.07 -1.35
CA ILE A 18 7.81 4.16 -0.39
C ILE A 18 8.87 5.23 -0.61
N ASN A 19 8.44 6.48 -0.59
CA ASN A 19 9.33 7.64 -0.52
C ASN A 19 9.00 8.45 0.72
N ILE A 20 10.02 8.87 1.46
CA ILE A 20 9.88 9.70 2.66
C ILE A 20 10.69 10.97 2.49
N SER A 21 10.01 12.11 2.52
CA SER A 21 10.62 13.43 2.50
C SER A 21 10.27 14.20 3.78
N LYS A 22 10.91 15.35 3.98
CA LYS A 22 10.53 16.27 5.06
C LYS A 22 9.30 17.07 4.65
N VAL A 23 8.39 17.32 5.59
CA VAL A 23 7.27 18.24 5.36
C VAL A 23 7.82 19.59 4.88
N GLY A 24 7.22 20.16 3.83
CA GLY A 24 7.67 21.41 3.21
C GLY A 24 8.85 21.27 2.24
N ALA A 25 9.42 20.07 2.06
CA ALA A 25 10.34 19.77 0.95
C ALA A 25 9.58 19.34 -0.33
N GLU A 26 8.25 19.45 -0.30
CA GLU A 26 7.36 19.23 -1.45
C GLU A 26 7.71 20.21 -2.56
N THR A 27 7.92 19.72 -3.77
CA THR A 27 7.82 20.58 -4.96
C THR A 27 6.34 20.94 -5.14
N GLU A 28 6.01 22.18 -5.49
CA GLU A 28 4.62 22.58 -5.78
C GLU A 28 3.97 21.77 -6.94
N GLU A 29 4.77 20.98 -7.65
CA GLU A 29 4.33 20.04 -8.66
C GLU A 29 3.78 18.75 -8.02
N LEU A 30 2.57 18.36 -8.44
CA LEU A 30 2.02 17.04 -8.14
C LEU A 30 3.05 15.97 -8.55
N PRO A 31 3.26 14.92 -7.73
CA PRO A 31 4.21 13.88 -8.07
C PRO A 31 3.89 13.30 -9.44
N ASP A 32 4.86 13.30 -10.35
CA ASP A 32 4.72 12.68 -11.66
C ASP A 32 4.47 11.19 -11.47
N LEU A 33 3.21 10.78 -11.67
CA LEU A 33 2.77 9.40 -11.50
C LEU A 33 3.46 8.45 -12.50
N ASN A 34 4.07 8.98 -13.57
CA ASN A 34 4.80 8.21 -14.58
C ASN A 34 6.32 8.19 -14.33
N ALA A 35 6.84 9.01 -13.41
CA ALA A 35 8.24 8.98 -13.06
C ALA A 35 8.59 7.64 -12.37
N PRO A 36 9.82 7.13 -12.53
CA PRO A 36 10.25 5.93 -11.82
C PRO A 36 10.09 6.12 -10.32
N HIS A 37 9.26 5.28 -9.69
CA HIS A 37 9.05 5.32 -8.24
C HIS A 37 10.37 4.98 -7.53
N ARG A 38 10.97 5.95 -6.84
CA ARG A 38 12.23 5.77 -6.11
C ARG A 38 11.97 5.44 -4.64
N GLU A 39 12.38 4.24 -4.25
CA GLU A 39 12.35 3.80 -2.86
C GLU A 39 13.37 4.61 -2.04
N ASP A 40 12.88 5.27 -1.00
CA ASP A 40 13.73 5.99 -0.05
C ASP A 40 13.01 6.14 1.29
N MET A 41 13.50 5.44 2.31
CA MET A 41 13.00 5.53 3.68
C MET A 41 14.02 6.12 4.65
N LEU A 42 15.14 6.67 4.16
CA LEU A 42 16.27 7.02 5.01
C LEU A 42 15.96 8.19 5.95
N ALA A 43 15.01 9.07 5.58
CA ALA A 43 14.52 10.14 6.44
C ALA A 43 13.87 9.61 7.75
N MET A 44 13.27 8.42 7.72
CA MET A 44 12.66 7.76 8.88
C MET A 44 13.63 6.78 9.54
N LEU A 45 14.36 5.98 8.74
CA LEU A 45 15.24 4.94 9.24
C LEU A 45 16.58 4.96 8.47
N PRO A 46 17.55 5.79 8.89
CA PRO A 46 18.82 5.98 8.18
C PRO A 46 19.66 4.70 8.04
N THR A 47 19.39 3.69 8.87
CA THR A 47 20.07 2.39 8.85
C THR A 47 19.47 1.40 7.86
N LEU A 48 18.37 1.77 7.18
CA LEU A 48 17.70 0.91 6.21
C LEU A 48 18.35 1.03 4.82
N THR A 49 19.63 0.69 4.76
CA THR A 49 20.44 0.73 3.56
C THR A 49 20.87 -0.68 3.14
N ASP A 50 21.23 -0.82 1.87
CA ASP A 50 22.03 -1.96 1.43
C ASP A 50 23.45 -1.85 2.02
N ARG A 51 23.94 -2.95 2.61
CA ARG A 51 25.23 -2.96 3.33
C ARG A 51 26.44 -2.82 2.41
N HIS A 52 26.30 -3.15 1.13
CA HIS A 52 27.38 -3.13 0.16
C HIS A 52 27.46 -1.80 -0.57
N THR A 53 26.31 -1.23 -0.94
CA THR A 53 26.26 0.02 -1.72
C THR A 53 26.06 1.26 -0.84
N GLY A 54 25.46 1.13 0.34
CA GLY A 54 25.05 2.26 1.18
C GLY A 54 23.79 2.97 0.71
N GLU A 55 23.22 2.55 -0.43
CA GLU A 55 21.99 3.10 -0.99
C GLU A 55 20.75 2.66 -0.20
N PRO A 56 19.60 3.37 -0.32
CA PRO A 56 18.35 2.92 0.26
C PRO A 56 18.03 1.46 -0.09
N LEU A 57 17.54 0.71 0.90
CA LEU A 57 17.21 -0.71 0.71
C LEU A 57 16.10 -0.87 -0.35
N PRO A 58 16.29 -1.69 -1.41
CA PRO A 58 15.29 -1.84 -2.47
C PRO A 58 13.95 -2.39 -1.97
N SER A 59 12.85 -2.04 -2.65
CA SER A 59 11.48 -2.38 -2.23
C SER A 59 11.27 -3.86 -1.89
N PRO A 60 11.73 -4.86 -2.69
CA PRO A 60 11.54 -6.27 -2.33
C PRO A 60 12.21 -6.65 -0.99
N HIS A 61 13.41 -6.12 -0.74
CA HIS A 61 14.17 -6.38 0.48
C HIS A 61 13.57 -5.67 1.68
N ARG A 62 13.17 -4.41 1.51
CA ARG A 62 12.42 -3.63 2.48
C ARG A 62 11.13 -4.32 2.90
N LYS A 63 10.29 -4.71 1.93
CA LYS A 63 9.03 -5.43 2.18
C LYS A 63 9.28 -6.67 3.05
N LYS A 64 10.25 -7.51 2.66
CA LYS A 64 10.63 -8.72 3.40
C LYS A 64 11.12 -8.40 4.82
N TRP A 65 11.95 -7.37 4.96
CA TRP A 65 12.47 -6.94 6.26
C TRP A 65 11.35 -6.47 7.20
N PHE A 66 10.43 -5.67 6.67
CA PHE A 66 9.28 -5.16 7.42
C PHE A 66 8.17 -6.19 7.65
N THR A 67 8.21 -7.40 7.10
CA THR A 67 7.28 -8.49 7.48
C THR A 67 7.54 -9.02 8.90
N SER A 68 8.77 -8.88 9.42
CA SER A 68 9.12 -9.28 10.79
C SER A 68 8.65 -8.26 11.84
N ALA A 69 7.87 -8.71 12.82
CA ALA A 69 7.42 -7.85 13.93
C ALA A 69 8.58 -7.29 14.76
N LYS A 70 9.66 -8.06 14.92
CA LYS A 70 10.87 -7.61 15.63
C LYS A 70 11.51 -6.40 14.96
N ASN A 71 11.51 -6.37 13.64
CA ASN A 71 12.10 -5.27 12.86
C ASN A 71 11.23 -4.00 12.91
N ARG A 72 9.93 -4.15 13.17
CA ARG A 72 8.99 -3.04 13.36
C ARG A 72 8.95 -2.52 14.79
N ALA A 73 9.45 -3.30 15.75
CA ALA A 73 9.34 -2.96 17.16
C ALA A 73 10.07 -1.63 17.44
N GLY A 74 9.36 -0.69 18.07
CA GLY A 74 9.88 0.64 18.38
C GLY A 74 9.89 1.62 17.21
N LEU A 75 9.42 1.24 16.01
CA LEU A 75 9.24 2.16 14.90
C LEU A 75 7.81 2.72 14.89
N SER A 76 7.70 4.00 14.57
CA SER A 76 6.42 4.71 14.41
C SER A 76 6.51 5.71 13.27
N PHE A 77 5.38 5.99 12.64
CA PHE A 77 5.25 7.16 11.76
C PHE A 77 5.11 8.42 12.61
N ASP A 78 5.58 9.55 12.07
CA ASP A 78 5.48 10.86 12.70
C ASP A 78 4.80 11.87 11.75
N THR A 79 4.63 13.10 12.23
CA THR A 79 4.02 14.20 11.48
C THR A 79 5.04 15.15 10.86
N GLU A 80 6.33 14.91 11.08
CA GLU A 80 7.43 15.76 10.61
C GLU A 80 7.96 15.32 9.23
N ASN A 81 7.57 14.12 8.80
CA ASN A 81 7.86 13.56 7.50
C ASN A 81 6.59 13.45 6.65
N LEU A 82 6.76 13.65 5.34
CA LEU A 82 5.77 13.31 4.34
C LEU A 82 6.06 11.90 3.82
N TYR A 83 5.01 11.07 3.76
CA TYR A 83 5.11 9.68 3.32
C TYR A 83 4.29 9.47 2.05
N THR A 84 4.98 9.09 0.97
CA THR A 84 4.36 8.72 -0.29
C THR A 84 4.39 7.20 -0.43
N PHE A 85 3.21 6.58 -0.41
CA PHE A 85 3.06 5.13 -0.59
C PHE A 85 2.51 4.84 -1.97
N HIS A 86 3.28 4.09 -2.76
CA HIS A 86 2.79 3.53 -4.02
C HIS A 86 2.26 2.12 -3.75
N PHE A 87 0.99 1.89 -4.07
CA PHE A 87 0.39 0.57 -4.06
C PHE A 87 0.28 0.04 -5.49
N TRP A 88 -0.02 -1.26 -5.62
CA TRP A 88 -0.07 -2.01 -6.87
C TRP A 88 -1.26 -1.59 -7.77
N GLN A 89 -1.39 -0.29 -8.06
CA GLN A 89 -2.52 0.33 -8.77
C GLN A 89 -2.73 -0.28 -10.15
N HIS A 90 -1.64 -0.64 -10.83
CA HIS A 90 -1.69 -1.30 -12.15
C HIS A 90 -2.35 -2.68 -12.13
N LEU A 91 -2.48 -3.32 -10.96
CA LEU A 91 -3.19 -4.60 -10.84
C LEU A 91 -4.70 -4.43 -10.69
N LEU A 92 -5.19 -3.22 -10.42
CA LEU A 92 -6.58 -2.96 -10.09
C LEU A 92 -7.22 -2.05 -11.15
N ASP A 93 -8.00 -2.64 -12.06
CA ASP A 93 -8.83 -1.88 -12.98
C ASP A 93 -10.16 -1.55 -12.28
N LEU A 94 -10.22 -0.35 -11.70
CA LEU A 94 -11.43 0.14 -11.04
C LEU A 94 -12.59 0.41 -12.01
N SER A 95 -12.32 0.58 -13.30
CA SER A 95 -13.34 0.84 -14.32
C SER A 95 -14.05 -0.43 -14.78
N ALA A 96 -13.34 -1.56 -14.82
CA ALA A 96 -13.92 -2.88 -15.05
C ALA A 96 -14.32 -3.58 -13.74
N TYR A 97 -13.80 -3.11 -12.60
CA TYR A 97 -13.90 -3.75 -11.29
C TYR A 97 -13.23 -5.13 -11.26
N GLU A 98 -12.03 -5.19 -11.84
CA GLU A 98 -11.26 -6.41 -12.04
C GLU A 98 -9.85 -6.29 -11.45
N LEU A 99 -9.32 -7.43 -11.01
CA LEU A 99 -7.92 -7.57 -10.63
C LEU A 99 -7.16 -8.24 -11.79
N ASP A 100 -6.24 -7.51 -12.41
CA ASP A 100 -5.36 -8.01 -13.46
C ASP A 100 -4.02 -8.45 -12.86
N MET A 101 -3.77 -9.76 -12.85
CA MET A 101 -2.52 -10.36 -12.37
C MET A 101 -1.53 -10.63 -13.50
N GLY A 102 -1.76 -10.09 -14.71
CA GLY A 102 -0.99 -10.25 -15.93
C GLY A 102 -1.19 -11.59 -16.65
N VAL A 103 -1.42 -12.67 -15.88
CA VAL A 103 -1.69 -14.02 -16.41
C VAL A 103 -3.16 -14.44 -16.27
N ALA A 104 -3.91 -13.74 -15.44
CA ALA A 104 -5.31 -14.00 -15.16
C ALA A 104 -5.98 -12.70 -14.72
N GLN A 105 -7.24 -12.55 -15.12
CA GLN A 105 -8.12 -11.47 -14.71
C GLN A 105 -9.21 -12.04 -13.81
N PHE A 106 -9.48 -11.36 -12.70
CA PHE A 106 -10.46 -11.78 -11.71
C PHE A 106 -11.51 -10.69 -11.54
N ASP A 107 -12.77 -11.02 -11.81
CA ASP A 107 -13.90 -10.16 -11.47
C ASP A 107 -14.03 -10.06 -9.94
N ILE A 108 -13.79 -8.87 -9.40
CA ILE A 108 -13.81 -8.61 -7.96
C ILE A 108 -15.24 -8.72 -7.43
N SER A 109 -16.26 -8.38 -8.23
CA SER A 109 -17.67 -8.39 -7.81
C SER A 109 -18.12 -9.80 -7.39
N SER A 110 -17.67 -10.83 -8.12
CA SER A 110 -17.99 -12.23 -7.84
C SER A 110 -17.41 -12.73 -6.51
N HIS A 111 -16.37 -12.07 -5.99
CA HIS A 111 -15.68 -12.46 -4.76
C HIS A 111 -16.14 -11.69 -3.53
N LEU A 112 -16.81 -10.54 -3.72
CA LEU A 112 -17.26 -9.68 -2.63
C LEU A 112 -18.74 -9.85 -2.29
N ASN A 113 -19.48 -10.72 -2.98
CA ASN A 113 -20.90 -10.99 -2.71
C ASN A 113 -21.74 -9.69 -2.64
N GLY A 114 -21.56 -8.83 -3.64
CA GLY A 114 -22.22 -7.52 -3.72
C GLY A 114 -21.66 -6.42 -2.81
N GLN A 115 -20.69 -6.73 -1.94
CA GLN A 115 -20.05 -5.72 -1.08
C GLN A 115 -19.03 -4.86 -1.85
N PRO A 116 -18.87 -3.57 -1.50
CA PRO A 116 -17.84 -2.73 -2.10
C PRO A 116 -16.43 -3.19 -1.70
N LEU A 117 -15.47 -2.94 -2.58
CA LEU A 117 -14.06 -3.19 -2.30
C LEU A 117 -13.59 -2.16 -1.27
N GLN A 118 -13.18 -2.64 -0.10
CA GLN A 118 -12.64 -1.79 0.95
C GLN A 118 -11.12 -1.69 0.88
N LEU A 119 -10.61 -0.46 0.93
CA LEU A 119 -9.19 -0.15 1.08
C LEU A 119 -9.03 0.66 2.37
N MET A 120 -8.22 0.16 3.32
CA MET A 120 -8.03 0.84 4.60
C MET A 120 -6.60 0.75 5.12
N VAL A 121 -6.25 1.72 5.97
CA VAL A 121 -5.15 1.60 6.93
C VAL A 121 -5.70 1.93 8.31
N LYS A 122 -5.44 1.04 9.26
CA LYS A 122 -5.83 1.20 10.67
C LYS A 122 -4.73 0.78 11.61
N GLN A 123 -4.72 1.38 12.79
CA GLN A 123 -3.86 0.94 13.88
C GLN A 123 -4.44 -0.35 14.47
N GLN A 124 -3.66 -1.43 14.48
CA GLN A 124 -4.13 -2.74 14.92
C GLN A 124 -4.55 -2.79 16.39
N SER A 125 -3.87 -2.05 17.27
CA SER A 125 -4.09 -2.09 18.72
C SER A 125 -5.33 -1.32 19.18
N THR A 126 -5.64 -0.18 18.55
CA THR A 126 -6.78 0.66 18.91
C THR A 126 -7.98 0.43 17.99
N GLY A 127 -7.75 -0.06 16.78
CA GLY A 127 -8.76 -0.18 15.73
C GLY A 127 -9.03 1.14 15.00
N GLU A 128 -8.35 2.23 15.37
CA GLU A 128 -8.54 3.55 14.77
C GLU A 128 -8.04 3.59 13.33
N TYR A 129 -8.82 4.22 12.46
CA TYR A 129 -8.50 4.36 11.04
C TYR A 129 -7.64 5.58 10.79
N LEU A 130 -6.57 5.39 10.02
CA LEU A 130 -5.89 6.50 9.36
C LEU A 130 -6.72 6.95 8.14
N TRP A 131 -7.20 5.99 7.36
CA TRP A 131 -8.16 6.19 6.28
C TRP A 131 -8.89 4.88 5.97
N ASN A 132 -10.10 5.02 5.40
CA ASN A 132 -10.94 3.93 4.95
C ASN A 132 -11.76 4.40 3.74
N PHE A 133 -11.61 3.72 2.61
CA PHE A 133 -12.31 4.02 1.37
C PHE A 133 -13.07 2.77 0.91
N GLU A 134 -14.24 3.00 0.33
CA GLU A 134 -15.06 1.96 -0.29
C GLU A 134 -15.23 2.29 -1.77
N VAL A 135 -14.88 1.35 -2.64
CA VAL A 135 -15.09 1.47 -4.08
C VAL A 135 -16.38 0.76 -4.44
N TRP A 136 -17.33 1.53 -4.95
CA TRP A 136 -18.61 1.06 -5.45
C TRP A 136 -18.59 0.99 -6.97
N HIS A 137 -19.19 -0.07 -7.53
CA HIS A 137 -19.26 -0.29 -8.97
C HIS A 137 -20.59 -0.92 -9.37
N GLU A 138 -21.10 -0.58 -10.56
CA GLU A 138 -22.40 -1.08 -11.04
C GLU A 138 -22.46 -2.61 -11.16
N ASN A 139 -21.32 -3.27 -11.40
CA ASN A 139 -21.23 -4.74 -11.44
C ASN A 139 -21.64 -5.40 -10.11
N LEU A 140 -21.55 -4.70 -8.98
CA LEU A 140 -22.00 -5.23 -7.69
C LEU A 140 -23.50 -5.53 -7.68
N LEU A 141 -24.30 -4.74 -8.41
CA LEU A 141 -25.77 -4.89 -8.50
C LEU A 141 -26.20 -6.14 -9.26
N LYS A 142 -25.31 -6.74 -10.05
CA LYS A 142 -25.61 -7.96 -10.82
C LYS A 142 -25.76 -9.20 -9.92
N HIS A 143 -25.33 -9.10 -8.66
CA HIS A 143 -25.41 -10.18 -7.67
C HIS A 143 -26.65 -10.07 -6.74
N ASP A 144 -27.49 -9.04 -6.92
CA ASP A 144 -28.71 -8.80 -6.12
C ASP A 144 -30.02 -9.33 -6.78
N LEU A 145 -29.91 -10.15 -7.84
CA LEU A 145 -31.06 -10.73 -8.58
C LEU A 145 -31.04 -12.26 -8.63
#